data_AF-A0A963V0L1-F1
#
_entry.id   AF-A0A963V0L1-F1
#
_cell.length_a   1.000
_cell.length_b   1.000
_cell.length_c   1.000
_cell.angle_alpha   90.00
_cell.angle_beta   90.00
_cell.angle_gamma   90.00
#
_symmetry.space_group_name_H-M   'P 1'
#
loop_
_entity.id
_entity.type
_entity.pdbx_description
1 polymer ?
#
loop_
_entity_poly.entity_id
_entity_poly.type
_entity_poly.pdbx_seq_one_letter_code
_entity_poly.pdbx_strand_id
1 'polypeptide(L)'
;MADDKKRRRAGGRAGHADRAGSRAIDQMPWRIPVNHDRPIEPLDADGVAAIHNGALAILKNIGIRFLNDEGLKILARAGCRIEGDTVRMDEDFVMEMLGRAPSEFTITPRNPARALPMGGKHILFGNVSSPPNYWDLERGKVPGFMEGFRDFIKLTQYFNCI
;
A
#
# COMPACT_ATOMS: atom_id res chain seq x y z
N MET A 1 -15.80 50.91 46.41
CA MET A 1 -14.64 50.20 45.85
C MET A 1 -15.02 48.73 45.75
N ALA A 2 -15.19 48.23 44.53
CA ALA A 2 -15.62 46.86 44.25
C ALA A 2 -14.39 45.96 44.03
N ASP A 3 -14.30 44.84 44.74
CA ASP A 3 -13.23 43.85 44.61
C ASP A 3 -13.70 42.73 43.66
N ASP A 4 -13.23 42.77 42.41
CA ASP A 4 -13.56 41.83 41.33
C ASP A 4 -12.65 40.59 41.39
N LYS A 5 -13.03 39.60 42.21
CA LYS A 5 -12.34 38.30 42.26
C LYS A 5 -12.77 37.42 41.07
N LYS A 6 -12.00 37.50 39.98
CA LYS A 6 -12.05 36.58 38.83
C LYS A 6 -12.01 35.10 39.28
N ARG A 7 -13.14 34.39 39.15
CA ARG A 7 -13.21 32.91 39.24
C ARG A 7 -12.31 32.27 38.18
N ARG A 8 -11.19 31.67 38.60
CA ARG A 8 -10.40 30.75 37.75
C ARG A 8 -11.24 29.50 37.48
N ARG A 9 -11.56 29.24 36.22
CA ARG A 9 -12.17 27.99 35.75
C ARG A 9 -11.19 26.82 35.94
N ALA A 10 -11.21 26.21 37.11
CA ALA A 10 -10.55 24.92 37.36
C ALA A 10 -11.49 23.80 36.87
N GLY A 11 -11.26 23.30 35.66
CA GLY A 11 -12.09 22.22 35.10
C GLY A 11 -11.70 21.75 33.71
N GLY A 12 -11.00 22.59 32.93
CA GLY A 12 -10.63 22.23 31.55
C GLY A 12 -9.63 21.08 31.41
N ARG A 13 -8.75 20.86 32.40
CA ARG A 13 -7.75 19.78 32.35
C ARG A 13 -8.30 18.43 32.81
N ALA A 14 -9.15 18.41 33.84
CA ALA A 14 -9.78 17.19 34.33
C ALA A 14 -10.73 16.58 33.28
N GLY A 15 -11.54 17.43 32.62
CA GLY A 15 -12.41 16.97 31.53
C GLY A 15 -11.68 16.50 30.26
N HIS A 16 -10.38 16.81 30.11
CA HIS A 16 -9.57 16.26 29.03
C HIS A 16 -9.01 14.87 29.39
N ALA A 17 -8.64 14.66 30.66
CA ALA A 17 -8.21 13.36 31.17
C ALA A 17 -9.36 12.34 31.14
N ASP A 18 -10.58 12.75 31.50
CA ASP A 18 -11.76 11.86 31.46
C ASP A 18 -12.24 11.56 30.02
N ARG A 19 -11.86 12.38 29.03
CA ARG A 19 -12.14 12.14 27.60
C ARG A 19 -11.08 11.28 26.92
N ALA A 20 -9.90 11.14 27.52
CA ALA A 20 -8.92 10.17 27.07
C ALA A 20 -9.45 8.79 27.52
N GLY A 21 -10.13 8.08 26.61
CA GLY A 21 -10.52 6.70 26.86
C GLY A 21 -9.32 5.83 27.24
N SER A 22 -9.54 4.54 27.54
CA SER A 22 -8.48 3.60 27.95
C SER A 22 -7.37 3.34 26.91
N ARG A 23 -7.36 4.06 25.78
CA ARG A 23 -6.41 3.91 24.68
C ARG A 23 -5.35 5.01 24.74
N ALA A 24 -4.10 4.64 24.50
CA ALA A 24 -2.97 5.57 24.47
C ALA A 24 -3.09 6.61 23.34
N ILE A 25 -3.81 6.28 22.26
CA ILE A 25 -4.10 7.15 21.12
C ILE A 25 -5.59 7.03 20.82
N ASP A 26 -6.29 8.15 20.80
CA ASP A 26 -7.68 8.21 20.35
C ASP A 26 -7.73 8.04 18.82
N GLN A 27 -8.59 7.15 18.35
CA GLN A 27 -8.65 6.72 16.96
C GLN A 27 -10.08 6.67 16.47
N MET A 28 -10.27 7.11 15.23
CA MET A 28 -11.56 6.91 14.57
C MET A 28 -11.88 5.42 14.43
N PRO A 29 -13.17 5.06 14.32
CA PRO A 29 -13.57 3.71 13.99
C PRO A 29 -12.90 3.24 12.70
N TRP A 30 -12.58 1.93 12.65
CA TRP A 30 -12.06 1.30 11.45
C TRP A 30 -12.97 1.56 10.25
N ARG A 31 -12.37 2.04 9.17
CA ARG A 31 -13.01 2.20 7.86
C ARG A 31 -11.92 2.23 6.81
N ILE A 32 -12.29 1.86 5.59
CA ILE A 32 -11.40 1.92 4.44
C ILE A 32 -11.65 3.25 3.73
N PRO A 33 -10.64 4.12 3.62
CA PRO A 33 -10.82 5.41 2.96
C PRO A 33 -11.22 5.22 1.48
N VAL A 34 -12.11 6.08 1.03
CA VAL A 34 -12.54 6.16 -0.37
C VAL A 34 -12.12 7.51 -0.91
N ASN A 35 -11.40 7.51 -2.03
CA ASN A 35 -11.08 8.74 -2.75
C ASN A 35 -12.31 9.21 -3.53
N HIS A 36 -12.91 10.31 -3.10
CA HIS A 36 -14.07 10.88 -3.79
C HIS A 36 -13.68 11.75 -4.99
N ASP A 37 -12.48 12.31 -4.97
CA ASP A 37 -11.97 13.18 -6.03
C ASP A 37 -11.60 12.37 -7.27
N ARG A 38 -11.66 13.04 -8.44
CA ARG A 38 -11.15 12.46 -9.69
C ARG A 38 -9.62 12.34 -9.59
N PRO A 39 -9.00 11.24 -10.07
CA PRO A 39 -7.55 11.17 -10.18
C PRO A 39 -6.99 12.37 -10.96
N ILE A 40 -5.80 12.81 -10.57
CA ILE A 40 -5.06 13.81 -11.35
C ILE A 40 -4.57 13.13 -12.62
N GLU A 41 -4.90 13.72 -13.77
CA GLU A 41 -4.51 13.25 -15.10
C GLU A 41 -3.49 14.23 -15.70
N PRO A 42 -2.19 14.04 -15.45
CA PRO A 42 -1.15 14.94 -15.97
C PRO A 42 -0.89 14.79 -17.47
N LEU A 43 -1.41 13.73 -18.10
CA LEU A 43 -1.32 13.43 -19.52
C LEU A 43 -2.71 13.38 -20.12
N ASP A 44 -2.85 13.81 -21.36
CA ASP A 44 -4.06 13.64 -22.16
C ASP A 44 -4.14 12.21 -22.75
N ALA A 45 -5.21 11.94 -23.50
CA ALA A 45 -5.44 10.62 -24.08
C ALA A 45 -4.33 10.19 -25.05
N ASP A 46 -3.83 11.12 -25.86
CA ASP A 46 -2.75 10.87 -26.82
C ASP A 46 -1.43 10.57 -26.10
N GLY A 47 -1.14 11.29 -25.02
CA GLY A 47 0.02 11.05 -24.15
C GLY A 47 -0.02 9.67 -23.48
N VAL A 48 -1.19 9.25 -22.99
CA VAL A 48 -1.37 7.90 -22.43
C VAL A 48 -1.17 6.83 -23.51
N ALA A 49 -1.76 7.02 -24.69
CA ALA A 49 -1.61 6.09 -25.82
C ALA A 49 -0.15 5.99 -26.28
N ALA A 50 0.58 7.10 -26.31
CA ALA A 50 2.00 7.12 -26.66
C ALA A 50 2.85 6.29 -25.68
N ILE A 51 2.62 6.43 -24.37
CA ILE A 51 3.31 5.61 -23.34
C ILE A 51 2.95 4.13 -23.49
N HIS A 52 1.66 3.82 -23.69
CA HIS A 52 1.19 2.46 -23.88
C HIS A 52 1.86 1.78 -25.07
N ASN A 53 1.82 2.43 -26.25
CA ASN A 53 2.44 1.92 -27.48
C ASN A 53 3.96 1.79 -27.34
N GLY A 54 4.60 2.73 -26.66
CA GLY A 54 6.03 2.66 -26.35
C GLY A 54 6.39 1.46 -25.48
N ALA A 55 5.62 1.21 -24.42
CA ALA A 55 5.81 0.05 -23.54
C ALA A 55 5.63 -1.28 -24.29
N LEU A 56 4.60 -1.40 -25.12
CA LEU A 56 4.36 -2.58 -25.95
C LEU A 56 5.49 -2.81 -26.97
N ALA A 57 5.99 -1.75 -27.60
CA ALA A 57 7.13 -1.83 -28.51
C ALA A 57 8.40 -2.33 -27.80
N ILE A 58 8.65 -1.91 -26.55
CA ILE A 58 9.75 -2.43 -25.73
C ILE A 58 9.54 -3.93 -25.45
N LEU A 59 8.36 -4.33 -24.98
CA LEU A 59 8.07 -5.74 -24.66
C LEU A 59 8.23 -6.66 -25.88
N LYS A 60 7.81 -6.19 -27.06
CA LYS A 60 7.89 -6.94 -28.32
C LYS A 60 9.29 -7.00 -28.91
N ASN A 61 9.95 -5.86 -29.02
CA ASN A 61 11.20 -5.75 -29.79
C ASN A 61 12.46 -5.95 -28.95
N ILE A 62 12.44 -5.50 -27.69
CA ILE A 62 13.57 -5.57 -26.76
C ILE A 62 13.40 -6.76 -25.81
N GLY A 63 12.24 -6.86 -25.16
CA GLY A 63 11.91 -7.91 -24.20
C GLY A 63 12.39 -7.62 -22.77
N ILE A 64 12.18 -8.59 -21.88
CA ILE A 64 12.56 -8.55 -20.46
C ILE A 64 13.37 -9.81 -20.13
N ARG A 65 14.43 -9.66 -19.33
CA ARG A 65 15.21 -10.81 -18.85
C ARG A 65 14.49 -11.51 -17.69
N PHE A 66 14.24 -12.80 -17.85
CA PHE A 66 13.72 -13.69 -16.83
C PHE A 66 14.82 -14.65 -16.38
N LEU A 67 15.38 -14.41 -15.19
CA LEU A 67 16.50 -15.18 -14.63
C LEU A 67 16.05 -16.47 -13.92
N ASN A 68 14.86 -16.97 -14.25
CA ASN A 68 14.27 -18.15 -13.65
C ASN A 68 13.81 -19.11 -14.76
N ASP A 69 14.39 -20.31 -14.77
CA ASP A 69 14.17 -21.31 -15.82
C ASP A 69 12.71 -21.80 -15.89
N GLU A 70 12.01 -21.85 -14.76
CA GLU A 70 10.60 -22.23 -14.73
C GLU A 70 9.72 -21.15 -15.38
N GLY A 71 9.97 -19.88 -15.05
CA GLY A 71 9.30 -18.74 -15.66
C GLY A 71 9.48 -18.71 -17.19
N LEU A 72 10.69 -18.97 -17.67
CA LEU A 72 10.96 -19.12 -19.11
C LEU A 72 10.10 -20.22 -19.73
N LYS A 73 10.04 -21.41 -19.12
CA LYS A 73 9.22 -22.54 -19.63
C LYS A 73 7.73 -22.21 -19.64
N ILE A 74 7.22 -21.50 -18.64
CA ILE A 74 5.82 -21.07 -18.57
C ILE A 74 5.52 -20.11 -19.73
N LEU A 75 6.36 -19.11 -19.93
CA LEU A 75 6.15 -18.09 -20.96
C LEU A 75 6.33 -18.64 -22.38
N ALA A 76 7.27 -19.56 -22.61
CA ALA A 76 7.39 -20.29 -23.88
C ALA A 76 6.13 -21.10 -24.20
N ARG A 77 5.58 -21.82 -23.22
CA ARG A 77 4.31 -22.57 -23.40
C ARG A 77 3.12 -21.64 -23.66
N ALA A 78 3.17 -20.43 -23.13
CA ALA A 78 2.16 -19.40 -23.37
C ALA A 78 2.31 -18.70 -24.73
N GLY A 79 3.32 -19.05 -25.53
CA GLY A 79 3.54 -18.51 -26.87
C GLY A 79 4.52 -17.34 -26.96
N CYS A 80 5.15 -16.94 -25.85
CA CYS A 80 6.16 -15.89 -25.88
C CYS A 80 7.44 -16.37 -26.57
N ARG A 81 8.12 -15.46 -27.30
CA ARG A 81 9.41 -15.75 -27.92
C ARG A 81 10.53 -15.61 -26.89
N ILE A 82 11.42 -16.59 -26.82
CA ILE A 82 12.55 -16.59 -25.87
C ILE A 82 13.87 -16.64 -26.63
N GLU A 83 14.79 -15.74 -26.27
CA GLU A 83 16.17 -15.68 -26.75
C GLU A 83 17.12 -15.67 -25.56
N GLY A 84 17.74 -16.82 -25.26
CA GLY A 84 18.52 -16.97 -24.02
C GLY A 84 17.63 -16.82 -22.79
N ASP A 85 17.89 -15.79 -21.98
CA ASP A 85 17.08 -15.43 -20.81
C ASP A 85 16.12 -14.28 -21.08
N THR A 86 16.03 -13.80 -22.32
CA THR A 86 15.19 -12.66 -22.70
C THR A 86 13.87 -13.14 -23.30
N VAL A 87 12.76 -12.71 -22.69
CA VAL A 87 11.40 -12.99 -23.14
C VAL A 87 10.85 -11.78 -23.88
N ARG A 88 10.36 -11.99 -25.10
CA ARG A 88 9.64 -11.01 -25.91
C ARG A 88 8.16 -11.39 -25.98
N MET A 89 7.30 -10.40 -25.75
CA MET A 89 5.86 -10.58 -25.65
C MET A 89 5.20 -9.72 -26.73
N ASP A 90 4.43 -10.35 -27.61
CA ASP A 90 3.63 -9.62 -28.59
C ASP A 90 2.48 -8.87 -27.91
N GLU A 91 2.05 -7.79 -28.55
CA GLU A 91 0.99 -6.91 -28.05
C GLU A 91 -0.32 -7.67 -27.79
N ASP A 92 -0.75 -8.51 -28.73
CA ASP A 92 -1.97 -9.32 -28.58
C ASP A 92 -1.91 -10.20 -27.32
N PHE A 93 -0.75 -10.82 -27.06
CA PHE A 93 -0.55 -11.63 -25.87
C PHE A 93 -0.63 -10.79 -24.60
N VAL A 94 0.05 -9.63 -24.56
CA VAL A 94 0.02 -8.73 -23.39
C VAL A 94 -1.41 -8.26 -23.11
N MET A 95 -2.14 -7.86 -24.14
CA MET A 95 -3.52 -7.37 -24.02
C MET A 95 -4.50 -8.47 -23.62
N GLU A 96 -4.33 -9.69 -24.15
CA GLU A 96 -5.12 -10.85 -23.72
C GLU A 96 -4.88 -11.16 -22.23
N MET A 97 -3.62 -11.20 -21.79
CA MET A 97 -3.30 -11.47 -20.39
C MET A 97 -3.78 -10.36 -19.47
N LEU A 98 -3.68 -9.10 -19.88
CA LEU A 98 -4.21 -7.95 -19.14
C LEU A 98 -5.73 -8.04 -18.98
N GLY A 99 -6.45 -8.49 -20.02
CA GLY A 99 -7.90 -8.69 -19.99
C GLY A 99 -8.37 -9.77 -18.99
N ARG A 100 -7.46 -10.65 -18.56
CA ARG A 100 -7.75 -11.66 -17.51
C ARG A 100 -7.58 -11.13 -16.10
N ALA A 101 -6.94 -9.96 -15.92
CA ALA A 101 -6.73 -9.37 -14.61
C ALA A 101 -8.05 -8.75 -14.10
N PRO A 102 -8.49 -9.07 -12.87
CA PRO A 102 -9.67 -8.45 -12.30
C PRO A 102 -9.41 -6.97 -12.00
N SER A 103 -10.38 -6.11 -12.30
CA SER A 103 -10.31 -4.68 -11.95
C SER A 103 -10.37 -4.43 -10.45
N GLU A 104 -11.04 -5.34 -9.71
CA GLU A 104 -11.17 -5.32 -8.26
C GLU A 104 -11.15 -6.74 -7.69
N PHE A 105 -10.54 -6.92 -6.52
CA PHE A 105 -10.58 -8.17 -5.77
C PHE A 105 -10.45 -7.89 -4.27
N THR A 106 -10.76 -8.85 -3.40
CA THR A 106 -10.66 -8.65 -1.94
C THR A 106 -9.60 -9.56 -1.32
N ILE A 107 -8.68 -8.98 -0.55
CA ILE A 107 -7.78 -9.72 0.32
C ILE A 107 -8.50 -9.92 1.66
N THR A 108 -8.76 -11.19 2.02
CA THR A 108 -9.45 -11.53 3.27
C THR A 108 -8.44 -12.04 4.30
N PRO A 109 -8.15 -11.28 5.37
CA PRO A 109 -7.26 -11.75 6.43
C PRO A 109 -7.99 -12.70 7.39
N ARG A 110 -7.25 -13.25 8.35
CA ARG A 110 -7.78 -14.15 9.40
C ARG A 110 -8.98 -13.56 10.15
N ASN A 111 -9.06 -12.24 10.29
CA ASN A 111 -10.25 -11.55 10.78
C ASN A 111 -11.06 -11.01 9.59
N PRO A 112 -12.17 -11.66 9.18
CA PRO A 112 -12.94 -11.21 8.02
C PRO A 112 -13.49 -9.78 8.13
N ALA A 113 -13.66 -9.24 9.34
CA ALA A 113 -14.07 -7.85 9.54
C ALA A 113 -13.01 -6.81 9.12
N ARG A 114 -11.80 -7.27 8.77
CA ARG A 114 -10.68 -6.47 8.25
C ARG A 114 -10.38 -6.78 6.78
N ALA A 115 -11.36 -7.30 6.02
CA ALA A 115 -11.22 -7.52 4.58
C ALA A 115 -10.82 -6.23 3.85
N LEU A 116 -9.92 -6.35 2.87
CA LEU A 116 -9.34 -5.24 2.13
C LEU A 116 -9.77 -5.33 0.65
N PRO A 117 -10.69 -4.48 0.18
CA PRO A 117 -11.03 -4.39 -1.24
C PRO A 117 -9.91 -3.65 -1.98
N MET A 118 -9.30 -4.34 -2.93
CA MET A 118 -8.26 -3.84 -3.82
C MET A 118 -8.92 -3.29 -5.09
N GLY A 119 -8.55 -2.07 -5.47
CA GLY A 119 -9.06 -1.41 -6.67
C GLY A 119 -10.22 -0.44 -6.42
N GLY A 120 -10.82 0.01 -7.52
CA GLY A 120 -11.86 1.04 -7.49
C GLY A 120 -11.35 2.36 -6.91
N LYS A 121 -12.09 2.92 -5.95
CA LYS A 121 -11.76 4.18 -5.27
C LYS A 121 -11.14 3.99 -3.88
N HIS A 122 -10.85 2.74 -3.49
CA HIS A 122 -10.32 2.45 -2.16
C HIS A 122 -8.85 2.88 -2.04
N ILE A 123 -8.51 3.52 -0.93
CA ILE A 123 -7.12 3.82 -0.57
C ILE A 123 -6.73 2.89 0.56
N LEU A 124 -5.70 2.08 0.32
CA LEU A 124 -5.16 1.13 1.30
C LEU A 124 -3.76 1.58 1.70
N PHE A 125 -3.47 1.55 3.00
CA PHE A 125 -2.11 1.78 3.49
C PHE A 125 -1.48 0.43 3.84
N GLY A 126 -0.21 0.28 3.50
CA GLY A 126 0.59 -0.89 3.84
C GLY A 126 1.80 -0.48 4.67
N ASN A 127 2.32 -1.42 5.44
CA ASN A 127 3.56 -1.22 6.18
C ASN A 127 4.78 -1.47 5.28
N VAL A 128 5.82 -0.66 5.46
CA VAL A 128 7.13 -0.93 4.88
C VAL A 128 7.71 -2.18 5.56
N SER A 129 8.23 -3.13 4.77
CA SER A 129 8.68 -4.46 5.27
C SER A 129 10.11 -4.87 4.84
N SER A 130 10.85 -4.01 4.13
CA SER A 130 12.19 -4.31 3.60
C SER A 130 13.41 -3.79 4.40
N PRO A 131 13.31 -2.81 5.32
CA PRO A 131 14.49 -2.29 6.01
C PRO A 131 15.24 -3.36 6.79
N PRO A 132 16.57 -3.51 6.59
CA PRO A 132 17.36 -4.53 7.28
C PRO A 132 17.74 -4.13 8.70
N ASN A 133 17.43 -2.89 9.11
CA ASN A 133 17.80 -2.33 10.41
C ASN A 133 16.54 -1.89 11.16
N TYR A 134 16.60 -2.02 12.48
CA TYR A 134 15.61 -1.53 13.43
C TYR A 134 16.14 -0.24 14.09
N TRP A 135 15.25 0.72 14.37
CA TRP A 135 15.61 1.98 15.01
C TRP A 135 14.54 2.40 16.02
N ASP A 136 14.96 2.62 17.27
CA ASP A 136 14.15 3.28 18.30
C ASP A 136 14.99 4.27 19.14
N LEU A 137 14.33 4.98 20.05
CA LEU A 137 14.96 6.00 20.89
C LEU A 137 15.87 5.42 22.00
N GLU A 138 15.69 4.16 22.39
CA GLU A 138 16.41 3.54 23.51
C GLU A 138 17.68 2.82 23.03
N ARG A 139 17.57 2.06 21.95
CA ARG A 139 18.61 1.20 21.38
C ARG A 139 19.39 1.89 20.26
N GLY A 140 18.86 2.96 19.69
CA GLY A 140 19.41 3.55 18.47
C GLY A 140 19.25 2.60 17.27
N LYS A 141 20.16 2.68 16.29
CA LYS A 141 20.05 1.92 15.03
C LYS A 141 20.82 0.61 15.15
N VAL A 142 20.11 -0.50 15.01
CA VAL A 142 20.66 -1.86 15.12
C VAL A 142 20.23 -2.72 13.94
N PRO A 143 20.95 -3.82 13.62
CA PRO A 143 20.46 -4.82 12.67
C PRO A 143 19.09 -5.38 13.10
N GLY A 144 18.26 -5.75 12.13
CA GLY A 144 16.92 -6.30 12.39
C GLY A 144 16.96 -7.60 13.21
N PHE A 145 16.02 -7.72 14.15
CA PHE A 145 15.87 -8.88 15.02
C PHE A 145 14.39 -9.18 15.27
N MET A 146 14.07 -10.42 15.64
CA MET A 146 12.68 -10.92 15.70
C MET A 146 11.80 -10.18 16.71
N GLU A 147 12.34 -9.78 17.86
CA GLU A 147 11.58 -9.04 18.87
C GLU A 147 11.18 -7.64 18.37
N GLY A 148 12.13 -6.88 17.81
CA GLY A 148 11.83 -5.58 17.20
C GLY A 148 10.84 -5.68 16.03
N PHE A 149 10.93 -6.74 15.22
CA PHE A 149 9.93 -7.01 14.19
C PHE A 149 8.53 -7.21 14.79
N ARG A 150 8.39 -8.00 15.86
CA ARG A 150 7.10 -8.21 16.54
C ARG A 150 6.52 -6.91 17.07
N ASP A 151 7.35 -6.02 17.61
CA ASP A 151 6.89 -4.73 18.12
C ASP A 151 6.34 -3.83 17.01
N PHE A 152 6.99 -3.81 15.84
CA PHE A 152 6.43 -3.12 14.67
C PHE A 152 5.12 -3.74 14.18
N ILE A 153 4.98 -5.06 14.18
CA ILE A 153 3.70 -5.70 13.80
C ILE A 153 2.59 -5.35 14.79
N LYS A 154 2.87 -5.32 16.10
CA LYS A 154 1.88 -4.86 17.11
C LYS A 154 1.49 -3.40 16.85
N LEU A 155 2.47 -2.55 16.55
CA LEU A 155 2.23 -1.15 16.25
C LEU A 155 1.38 -0.97 14.99
N THR A 156 1.67 -1.73 13.93
CA THR A 156 0.87 -1.77 12.70
C THR A 156 -0.58 -2.16 12.99
N GLN A 157 -0.81 -3.23 13.76
CA GLN A 157 -2.16 -3.70 14.10
C GLN A 157 -2.90 -2.78 15.08
N TYR A 158 -2.20 -1.92 15.81
CA TYR A 158 -2.81 -0.98 16.72
C TYR A 158 -3.56 0.15 15.99
N PHE A 159 -3.11 0.55 14.79
CA PHE A 159 -3.70 1.65 14.06
C PHE A 159 -4.85 1.22 13.12
N ASN A 160 -5.95 1.97 13.15
CA ASN A 160 -7.09 1.76 12.25
C ASN A 160 -6.87 2.32 10.84
N CYS A 161 -5.67 2.17 10.30
CA CYS A 161 -5.35 2.58 8.94
C CYS A 161 -4.43 1.61 8.19
N ILE A 162 -3.84 0.60 8.84
CA ILE A 162 -2.95 -0.39 8.24
C ILE A 162 -3.48 -1.80 8.51
#